data_AF-A0A974T6E7-F1
#
_entry.id   AF-A0A974T6E7-F1
#
_cell.length_a   1.000
_cell.length_b   1.000
_cell.length_c   1.000
_cell.angle_alpha   90.00
_cell.angle_beta   90.00
_cell.angle_gamma   90.00
#
_symmetry.space_group_name_H-M   'P 1'
#
loop_
_entity.id
_entity.type
_entity.pdbx_description
1 polymer ?
#
loop_
_entity_poly.entity_id
_entity_poly.type
_entity_poly.pdbx_seq_one_letter_code
_entity_poly.pdbx_strand_id
1 'polypeptide(L)' 'MPKRHHPYAAGSHRGWSIGSNSLTPTGQFELLKDLGRQLQQNYQNILKEPAPDRIKQLLERLERARHHEED' A
#
# COMPACT_ATOMS: atom_id res chain seq x y z
N MET A 1 28.87 14.13 12.71
CA MET A 1 27.96 13.19 12.04
C MET A 1 26.76 13.95 11.51
N PRO A 2 26.42 13.91 10.21
CA PRO A 2 25.30 14.69 9.69
C PRO A 2 23.98 13.93 9.86
N LYS A 3 23.01 14.57 10.51
CA LYS A 3 21.63 14.08 10.65
C LYS A 3 21.00 14.02 9.26
N ARG A 4 20.60 12.82 8.82
CA ARG A 4 19.89 12.60 7.55
C ARG A 4 18.50 13.23 7.65
N HIS A 5 18.35 14.39 7.03
CA HIS A 5 17.05 15.01 6.77
C HIS A 5 16.34 14.13 5.75
N HIS A 6 15.28 13.42 6.17
CA HIS A 6 14.38 12.76 5.23
C HIS A 6 13.44 13.82 4.68
N PRO A 7 13.49 14.19 3.38
CA PRO A 7 12.41 14.95 2.81
C PRO A 7 11.24 14.00 2.66
N TYR A 8 10.28 14.07 3.58
CA TYR A 8 8.90 13.74 3.23
C TYR A 8 8.50 14.72 2.13
N ALA A 9 8.86 14.42 0.89
CA ALA A 9 8.25 15.01 -0.28
C ALA A 9 6.84 14.41 -0.40
N ALA A 10 5.94 14.79 0.51
CA ALA A 10 4.52 14.80 0.25
C ALA A 10 4.24 15.93 -0.75
N GLY A 11 4.80 15.77 -1.96
CA GLY A 11 4.55 16.63 -3.10
C GLY A 11 3.12 16.42 -3.55
N SER A 12 2.22 17.23 -2.98
CA SER A 12 1.10 17.87 -3.67
C SER A 12 0.57 17.11 -4.90
N HIS A 13 -0.16 16.00 -4.70
CA HIS A 13 -1.16 15.55 -5.68
C HIS A 13 -2.40 16.46 -5.58
N ARG A 14 -2.19 17.74 -5.87
CA ARG A 14 -3.22 18.77 -5.93
C ARG A 14 -3.77 18.75 -7.36
N GLY A 15 -4.76 17.90 -7.63
CA GLY A 15 -5.58 18.07 -8.83
C GLY A 15 -6.05 16.83 -9.57
N TRP A 16 -5.79 15.61 -9.10
CA TRP A 16 -6.46 14.42 -9.67
C TRP A 16 -7.53 13.93 -8.71
N SER A 17 -8.74 14.49 -8.86
CA SER A 17 -9.93 13.92 -8.27
C SER A 17 -10.75 13.31 -9.39
N ILE A 18 -11.13 12.03 -9.29
CA ILE A 18 -11.89 11.33 -10.34
C ILE A 18 -13.24 12.02 -10.64
N GLY A 19 -13.75 12.82 -9.71
CA GLY A 19 -14.95 13.64 -9.89
C GLY A 19 -14.74 15.04 -10.50
N SER A 20 -13.50 15.47 -10.79
CA SER A 20 -13.26 16.81 -11.35
C SER A 20 -13.41 16.89 -12.87
N ASN A 21 -13.61 15.76 -13.55
CA ASN A 21 -13.89 15.71 -14.98
C ASN A 21 -15.37 15.36 -15.20
N SER A 22 -15.99 15.96 -16.22
CA SER A 22 -17.39 15.76 -16.64
C SER A 22 -17.64 14.37 -17.26
N LEU A 23 -17.09 13.32 -16.65
CA LEU A 23 -17.33 11.95 -17.03
C LEU A 23 -18.73 11.55 -16.60
N THR A 24 -19.46 10.91 -17.51
CA THR A 24 -20.73 10.27 -17.17
C THR A 24 -20.49 9.21 -16.08
N PRO A 25 -21.50 8.88 -15.26
CA PRO A 25 -21.35 7.86 -14.22
C PRO A 25 -20.78 6.53 -14.75
N THR A 26 -21.18 6.13 -15.96
CA THR A 26 -20.64 4.95 -16.66
C THR A 26 -19.16 5.11 -17.02
N GLY A 27 -18.74 6.29 -17.49
CA GLY A 27 -17.34 6.57 -17.78
C GLY A 27 -16.46 6.55 -16.53
N GLN A 28 -16.97 7.04 -15.39
CA GLN A 28 -16.27 6.94 -14.11
C GLN A 28 -16.14 5.49 -13.64
N PHE A 29 -17.19 4.69 -13.83
CA PHE A 29 -17.18 3.26 -13.48
C PHE A 29 -16.13 2.47 -14.29
N GLU A 30 -16.10 2.64 -15.61
CA GLU A 30 -15.11 1.95 -16.45
C GLU A 30 -13.68 2.42 -16.14
N LEU A 31 -13.48 3.72 -15.88
CA LEU A 31 -12.18 4.25 -15.45
C LEU A 31 -11.70 3.59 -14.14
N LEU A 32 -12.59 3.48 -13.14
CA LEU A 32 -12.27 2.82 -11.86
C LEU A 32 -11.96 1.34 -12.04
N LYS A 33 -12.69 0.66 -12.94
CA LYS A 33 -12.47 -0.76 -13.25
C LYS A 33 -11.10 -0.97 -13.91
N ASP A 34 -10.71 -0.10 -14.83
CA ASP A 34 -9.41 -0.17 -15.48
C ASP A 34 -8.27 0.19 -14.53
N LEU A 35 -8.47 1.19 -13.65
CA LEU A 35 -7.53 1.51 -12.58
C LEU A 35 -7.35 0.32 -11.63
N GLY A 36 -8.45 -0.32 -11.22
CA GLY A 36 -8.43 -1.52 -10.39
C GLY A 36 -7.64 -2.67 -11.02
N ARG A 37 -7.84 -2.91 -12.34
CA ARG A 37 -7.07 -3.91 -13.09
C ARG A 37 -5.58 -3.59 -13.14
N GLN A 38 -5.20 -2.34 -13.37
CA GLN A 38 -3.80 -1.92 -13.38
C GLN A 38 -3.15 -2.07 -12.00
N LEU A 39 -3.83 -1.65 -10.93
CA LEU A 39 -3.34 -1.81 -9.57
C LEU A 39 -3.15 -3.29 -9.25
N GLN A 40 -4.13 -4.14 -9.55
CA GLN A 40 -4.03 -5.57 -9.31
C GLN A 40 -2.83 -6.17 -10.04
N GLN A 41 -2.64 -5.87 -11.32
CA GLN A 41 -1.50 -6.35 -12.10
C GLN A 41 -0.16 -5.88 -11.52
N ASN A 42 -0.06 -4.61 -11.13
CA ASN A 42 1.17 -4.04 -10.59
C ASN A 42 1.54 -4.64 -9.22
N TYR A 43 0.57 -4.80 -8.33
CA TYR A 43 0.80 -5.35 -6.98
C TYR A 43 0.92 -6.88 -6.97
N GLN A 44 0.46 -7.58 -8.01
CA GLN A 44 0.53 -9.04 -8.06
C GLN A 44 1.96 -9.57 -7.97
N ASN A 45 2.94 -8.84 -8.50
CA ASN A 45 4.35 -9.24 -8.42
C ASN A 45 4.90 -9.04 -7.01
N ILE A 46 4.54 -7.94 -6.35
CA ILE A 46 4.94 -7.62 -4.96
C ILE A 46 4.37 -8.66 -3.99
N LEU A 47 3.13 -9.10 -4.19
CA LEU A 47 2.50 -10.13 -3.34
C LEU A 47 3.12 -11.53 -3.49
N LYS A 48 3.85 -11.79 -4.57
CA LYS A 48 4.56 -13.06 -4.77
C LYS A 48 5.95 -13.07 -4.16
N GLU A 49 6.46 -11.91 -3.74
CA GLU A 49 7.75 -11.83 -3.07
C GLU A 49 7.65 -12.47 -1.67
N PRO A 50 8.68 -13.21 -1.24
CA PRO A 50 8.70 -13.76 0.10
C PRO A 50 8.60 -12.61 1.11
N ALA A 51 7.79 -12.80 2.16
CA ALA A 51 7.66 -11.79 3.21
C ALA A 51 9.06 -11.38 3.72
N PRO A 52 9.35 -10.06 3.83
CA PRO A 52 10.61 -9.58 4.35
C PRO A 52 10.95 -10.23 5.69
N ASP A 53 12.22 -10.56 5.90
CA ASP A 53 12.67 -11.29 7.10
C ASP A 53 12.28 -10.56 8.40
N ARG A 54 12.23 -9.22 8.35
CA ARG A 54 11.74 -8.39 9.47
C ARG A 54 10.29 -8.68 9.83
N ILE A 55 9.42 -8.92 8.86
CA ILE A 55 8.01 -9.27 9.11
C ILE A 55 7.93 -10.66 9.74
N LYS A 56 8.70 -11.63 9.24
CA LYS A 56 8.77 -12.99 9.82
C LYS A 56 9.23 -12.95 11.28
N GLN A 57 10.29 -12.21 11.58
CA GLN A 57 10.79 -12.04 12.95
C GLN A 57 9.77 -11.38 13.88
N LEU A 58 8.96 -10.45 13.37
CA LEU A 58 7.90 -9.81 14.16
C LEU A 58 6.75 -10.78 14.44
N LEU A 59 6.37 -11.61 13.46
CA LEU A 59 5.37 -12.67 13.65
C LEU A 59 5.83 -13.69 14.69
N GLU A 60 7.08 -14.15 14.62
CA GLU A 60 7.65 -15.06 15.61
C GLU A 60 7.66 -14.46 17.03
N ARG A 61 7.93 -13.16 17.15
CA ARG A 61 7.88 -12.46 18.45
C ARG A 61 6.47 -12.36 19.00
N LEU A 62 5.47 -12.11 18.14
CA LEU A 62 4.06 -12.07 18.52
C LEU A 62 3.58 -13.44 19.01
N GLU A 63 3.93 -14.52 18.29
CA GLU A 63 3.59 -15.88 18.71
C GLU A 63 4.20 -16.22 20.08
N ARG A 64 5.49 -15.91 20.29
CA ARG A 64 6.15 -16.12 21.59
C ARG A 64 5.53 -15.30 22.72
N ALA A 65 5.12 -14.07 22.46
CA ALA A 65 4.47 -13.22 23.46
C ALA A 65 3.12 -13.80 23.89
N ARG A 66 2.32 -14.29 22.93
CA ARG A 66 1.03 -14.92 23.21
C ARG A 66 1.16 -16.17 24.08
N HIS A 67 2.10 -17.05 23.77
CA HIS A 67 2.32 -18.26 24.58
C HIS A 67 2.75 -17.96 26.01
N HIS A 68 3.35 -16.81 26.28
CA HIS A 68 3.76 -16.41 27.62
C HIS A 68 2.64 -15.80 28.47
N GLU A 69 1.49 -15.45 27.87
CA GLU A 69 0.29 -14.97 28.58
C GLU A 69 -0.68 -16.11 28.92
N GLU A 70 -0.51 -17.29 28.30
CA GLU A 70 -1.36 -18.47 28.51
C GLU A 70 -0.79 -19.45 29.58
N ASP A 71 0.42 -19.20 30.10
CA ASP A 71 1.07 -19.88 31.25
C ASP A 71 0.95 -19.05 32.55
#